data_AF-G6XFA9-F1
#
_entry.id   AF-G6XFA9-F1
#
_cell.length_a   1.000
_cell.length_b   1.000
_cell.length_c   1.000
_cell.angle_alpha   90.00
_cell.angle_beta   90.00
_cell.angle_gamma   90.00
#
_symmetry.space_group_name_H-M   'P 1'
#
loop_
_entity.id
_entity.type
_entity.pdbx_description
1 polymer ?
#
loop_
_entity_poly.entity_id
_entity_poly.type
_entity_poly.pdbx_seq_one_letter_code
_entity_poly.pdbx_strand_id
1 'polypeptide(L)'
;MLKETILSAIAKVLTENGYQGLTISRVAKAGGVSTATVYRRWPTKQAMFFDAIRQWRDELTPQADTGSFLGDVDTLIEARIRFLATPLGRTEVVPIFRTGR
;
A
#
# COMPACT_ATOMS: atom_id res chain seq x y z
N MET A 1 -3.24 -6.85 15.03
CA MET A 1 -3.50 -5.67 15.91
C MET A 1 -2.57 -4.48 15.65
N LEU A 2 -1.31 -4.45 16.11
CA LEU A 2 -0.42 -3.27 15.90
C LEU A 2 -0.08 -3.04 14.42
N LYS A 3 0.15 -4.12 13.67
CA LYS A 3 0.46 -4.08 12.25
C LYS A 3 -0.71 -3.53 11.42
N GLU A 4 -1.92 -4.06 11.60
CA GLU A 4 -3.13 -3.52 10.95
C GLU A 4 -3.37 -2.05 11.32
N THR A 5 -3.14 -1.68 12.59
CA THR A 5 -3.29 -0.28 13.05
C THR A 5 -2.38 0.66 12.24
N ILE A 6 -1.11 0.28 12.05
CA ILE A 6 -0.16 1.11 11.29
C ILE A 6 -0.49 1.10 9.79
N LEU A 7 -0.93 -0.02 9.21
CA LEU A 7 -1.36 -0.06 7.81
C LEU A 7 -2.58 0.84 7.54
N SER A 8 -3.57 0.82 8.44
CA SER A 8 -4.73 1.72 8.37
C SER A 8 -4.30 3.19 8.48
N ALA A 9 -3.35 3.50 9.38
CA ALA A 9 -2.79 4.83 9.50
C ALA A 9 -2.05 5.27 8.22
N ILE A 10 -1.28 4.38 7.58
CA ILE A 10 -0.62 4.64 6.29
C ILE A 10 -1.67 4.92 5.21
N ALA A 11 -2.72 4.09 5.11
CA ALA A 11 -3.80 4.27 4.14
C ALA A 11 -4.50 5.63 4.29
N LYS A 12 -4.81 6.00 5.54
CA LYS A 12 -5.42 7.30 5.86
C LYS A 12 -4.54 8.46 5.40
N VAL A 13 -3.27 8.47 5.80
CA VAL A 13 -2.34 9.54 5.44
C VAL A 13 -2.11 9.62 3.93
N LEU A 14 -2.00 8.48 3.24
CA LEU A 14 -1.87 8.44 1.79
C LEU A 14 -3.10 9.00 1.07
N THR A 15 -4.30 8.67 1.55
CA THR A 15 -5.56 9.14 0.96
C THR A 15 -5.74 10.64 1.18
N GLU A 16 -5.41 11.14 2.38
CA GLU A 16 -5.61 12.55 2.75
C GLU A 16 -4.50 13.48 2.24
N ASN A 17 -3.26 12.99 2.08
CA ASN A 17 -2.09 13.85 1.84
C ASN A 17 -1.23 13.40 0.65
N GLY A 18 -1.57 12.29 0.00
CA GLY A 18 -0.78 11.69 -1.08
C GLY A 18 0.59 11.20 -0.63
N TYR A 19 1.36 10.67 -1.58
CA TYR A 19 2.70 10.16 -1.31
C TYR A 19 3.64 11.23 -0.75
N GLN A 20 3.58 12.48 -1.22
CA GLN A 20 4.47 13.55 -0.74
C GLN A 20 4.23 13.86 0.75
N GLY A 21 2.96 13.91 1.18
CA GLY A 21 2.58 14.13 2.57
C GLY A 21 2.79 12.92 3.48
N LEU A 22 3.08 11.72 2.95
CA LEU A 22 3.37 10.54 3.76
C LEU A 22 4.69 10.71 4.52
N THR A 23 4.62 10.74 5.84
CA THR A 23 5.81 10.76 6.73
C THR A 23 5.64 9.79 7.89
N ILE A 24 6.75 9.28 8.41
CA ILE A 24 6.75 8.38 9.58
C ILE A 24 6.07 9.04 10.78
N SER A 25 6.29 10.34 11.00
CA SER A 25 5.66 11.08 12.10
C SER A 25 4.13 11.17 11.95
N ARG A 26 3.62 11.48 10.75
CA ARG A 26 2.17 11.52 10.50
C ARG A 26 1.52 10.16 10.68
N VAL A 27 2.17 9.10 10.20
CA VAL A 27 1.69 7.72 10.37
C VAL A 27 1.69 7.32 11.85
N ALA A 28 2.76 7.62 12.59
CA ALA A 28 2.86 7.34 14.01
C ALA A 28 1.73 8.03 14.79
N LYS A 29 1.50 9.32 14.50
CA LYS A 29 0.39 10.10 15.08
C LYS A 29 -0.97 9.50 14.73
N ALA A 30 -1.22 9.17 13.46
CA ALA A 30 -2.49 8.61 13.01
C ALA A 30 -2.77 7.22 13.59
N GLY A 31 -1.73 6.41 13.83
CA GLY A 31 -1.85 5.07 14.42
C GLY A 31 -1.78 5.05 15.94
N GLY A 32 -1.59 6.20 16.61
CA GLY A 32 -1.47 6.26 18.07
C GLY A 32 -0.21 5.57 18.61
N VAL A 33 0.88 5.53 17.85
CA VAL A 33 2.13 4.85 18.20
C VAL A 33 3.32 5.81 18.22
N SER A 34 4.42 5.42 18.86
CA SER A 34 5.66 6.22 18.81
C SER A 34 6.33 6.15 17.43
N THR A 35 7.02 7.22 17.03
CA THR A 35 7.84 7.20 15.81
C THR A 35 8.91 6.11 15.84
N ALA A 36 9.52 5.87 17.00
CA ALA A 36 10.48 4.77 17.20
C ALA A 36 9.89 3.40 16.86
N THR A 37 8.60 3.16 17.16
CA THR A 37 7.90 1.92 16.82
C THR A 37 7.81 1.74 15.30
N VAL A 38 7.51 2.81 14.57
CA VAL A 38 7.42 2.79 13.11
C VAL A 38 8.81 2.65 12.49
N TYR A 39 9.81 3.42 12.96
CA TYR A 39 11.20 3.35 12.49
C TYR A 39 11.83 1.96 12.66
N ARG A 40 11.55 1.27 13.78
CA ARG A 40 12.04 -0.08 14.03
C ARG A 40 11.60 -1.07 12.95
N ARG A 41 10.40 -0.87 12.38
CA ARG A 41 9.85 -1.75 11.35
C ARG A 41 10.19 -1.31 9.94
N TRP A 42 10.16 0.01 9.70
CA TRP A 42 10.51 0.59 8.41
C TRP A 42 11.51 1.73 8.61
N PRO A 43 12.78 1.52 8.23
CA PRO A 43 13.82 2.53 8.43
C PRO A 43 13.63 3.76 7.54
N THR A 44 12.87 3.65 6.45
CA THR A 44 12.62 4.74 5.50
C THR A 44 11.14 4.85 5.12
N LYS A 45 10.74 6.04 4.64
CA LYS A 45 9.41 6.29 4.06
C LYS A 45 9.11 5.33 2.90
N GLN A 46 10.10 5.09 2.05
CA GLN A 46 10.01 4.19 0.90
C GLN A 46 9.77 2.75 1.35
N ALA A 47 10.53 2.26 2.33
CA ALA A 47 10.34 0.92 2.88
C ALA A 47 8.93 0.76 3.46
N MET A 48 8.44 1.77 4.20
CA MET A 48 7.08 1.78 4.73
C MET A 48 6.02 1.78 3.63
N PHE A 49 6.20 2.60 2.60
CA PHE A 49 5.28 2.70 1.48
C PHE A 49 5.21 1.40 0.67
N PHE A 50 6.36 0.88 0.23
CA PHE A 50 6.39 -0.32 -0.61
C PHE A 50 5.89 -1.56 0.13
N ASP A 51 6.21 -1.71 1.42
CA ASP A 51 5.70 -2.83 2.20
C ASP A 51 4.18 -2.73 2.42
N ALA A 52 3.63 -1.52 2.61
CA ALA A 52 2.18 -1.33 2.69
C ALA A 52 1.47 -1.68 1.37
N ILE A 53 1.99 -1.17 0.25
CA ILE A 53 1.48 -1.49 -1.10
C ILE A 53 1.52 -2.99 -1.35
N ARG A 54 2.65 -3.66 -1.06
CA ARG A 54 2.81 -5.10 -1.22
C ARG A 54 1.74 -5.86 -0.44
N GLN A 55 1.49 -5.47 0.80
CA GLN A 55 0.50 -6.14 1.64
C GLN A 55 -0.93 -5.97 1.12
N TRP A 56 -1.32 -4.77 0.70
CA TRP A 56 -2.64 -4.57 0.09
C TRP A 56 -2.81 -5.32 -1.22
N ARG A 57 -1.75 -5.40 -2.03
CA ARG A 57 -1.76 -6.24 -3.24
C ARG A 57 -1.96 -7.70 -2.88
N ASP A 58 -1.19 -8.23 -1.92
CA ASP A 58 -1.26 -9.63 -1.53
C ASP A 58 -2.66 -9.98 -0.93
N GLU A 59 -3.28 -9.04 -0.20
CA GLU A 59 -4.64 -9.20 0.36
C GLU A 59 -5.74 -9.15 -0.72
N LEU A 60 -5.55 -8.36 -1.79
CA LEU A 60 -6.57 -8.11 -2.82
C LEU A 60 -6.36 -8.94 -4.09
N THR A 61 -5.26 -9.69 -4.18
CA THR A 61 -5.01 -10.62 -5.28
C THR A 61 -5.73 -11.93 -4.98
N PRO A 62 -6.75 -12.31 -5.76
CA PRO A 62 -7.42 -13.58 -5.57
C PRO A 62 -6.47 -14.74 -5.88
N GLN A 63 -6.63 -15.87 -5.18
CA GLN A 63 -6.14 -17.15 -5.69
C GLN A 63 -7.03 -17.54 -6.87
N ALA A 64 -6.52 -17.32 -8.08
CA ALA A 64 -7.20 -17.70 -9.30
C ALA A 64 -6.94 -19.18 -9.59
N ASP A 65 -8.00 -19.95 -9.73
CA ASP A 65 -7.99 -21.35 -10.17
C ASP A 65 -9.35 -21.64 -10.83
N THR A 66 -9.52 -21.07 -12.03
CA THR A 66 -10.72 -21.18 -12.86
C THR A 66 -10.73 -22.47 -13.68
N GLY A 67 -9.66 -23.28 -13.62
CA GLY A 67 -9.44 -24.45 -14.47
C GLY A 67 -8.92 -24.11 -15.87
N SER A 68 -8.56 -22.85 -16.15
CA SER A 68 -7.92 -22.44 -17.40
C SER A 68 -6.94 -21.29 -17.20
N PHE A 69 -5.82 -21.32 -17.92
CA PHE A 69 -4.83 -20.24 -17.85
C PHE A 69 -5.42 -18.87 -18.22
N LEU A 70 -6.25 -18.79 -19.26
CA LEU A 70 -6.87 -17.52 -19.68
C LEU A 70 -7.86 -17.00 -18.62
N GLY A 71 -8.69 -17.87 -18.04
CA GLY A 71 -9.60 -17.47 -16.97
C GLY A 71 -8.88 -17.00 -15.70
N ASP A 72 -7.72 -17.59 -15.39
CA ASP A 72 -6.90 -17.14 -14.27
C ASP A 72 -6.28 -15.77 -14.55
N VAL A 73 -5.77 -15.56 -15.76
CA VAL A 73 -5.24 -14.26 -16.20
C VAL A 73 -6.32 -13.18 -16.16
N ASP A 74 -7.53 -13.46 -16.66
CA ASP A 74 -8.65 -12.51 -16.62
C ASP A 74 -9.00 -12.13 -15.18
N THR A 75 -9.12 -13.13 -14.29
CA THR A 75 -9.39 -12.91 -12.86
C THR A 75 -8.34 -12.01 -12.20
N LEU A 76 -7.06 -12.23 -12.53
CA LEU A 76 -5.95 -11.43 -12.00
C LEU A 76 -5.94 -9.99 -12.56
N ILE A 77 -6.21 -9.81 -13.86
CA ILE A 77 -6.27 -8.49 -14.50
C ILE A 77 -7.44 -7.69 -13.91
N GLU A 78 -8.62 -8.29 -13.76
CA GLU A 78 -9.75 -7.62 -13.15
C GLU A 78 -9.48 -7.19 -11.71
N ALA A 79 -8.86 -8.07 -10.91
CA ALA A 79 -8.46 -7.73 -9.55
C ALA A 79 -7.50 -6.53 -9.53
N ARG A 80 -6.56 -6.49 -10.48
CA ARG A 80 -5.63 -5.38 -10.62
C ARG A 80 -6.33 -4.08 -11.03
N ILE A 81 -7.26 -4.12 -11.98
CA ILE A 81 -8.07 -2.96 -12.40
C ILE A 81 -8.88 -2.44 -11.21
N ARG A 82 -9.57 -3.32 -10.47
CA ARG A 82 -10.34 -2.96 -9.28
C ARG A 82 -9.46 -2.28 -8.23
N PHE A 83 -8.26 -2.82 -7.98
CA PHE A 83 -7.31 -2.20 -7.06
C PHE A 83 -6.90 -0.80 -7.51
N LEU A 84 -6.48 -0.64 -8.77
CA LEU A 84 -6.04 0.64 -9.33
C LEU A 84 -7.15 1.71 -9.33
N ALA A 85 -8.42 1.29 -9.38
CA ALA A 85 -9.56 2.19 -9.29
C ALA A 85 -9.76 2.78 -7.88
N THR A 86 -9.22 2.15 -6.82
CA THR A 86 -9.30 2.65 -5.44
C THR A 86 -8.44 3.90 -5.22
N PRO A 87 -8.72 4.74 -4.19
CA PRO A 87 -7.85 5.85 -3.84
C PRO A 87 -6.40 5.43 -3.58
N LEU A 88 -6.18 4.28 -2.93
CA LEU A 88 -4.84 3.75 -2.65
C LEU A 88 -4.13 3.29 -3.93
N GLY A 89 -4.83 2.61 -4.83
CA GLY A 89 -4.26 2.17 -6.10
C GLY A 89 -3.77 3.33 -6.98
N ARG A 90 -4.47 4.47 -6.96
CA ARG A 90 -4.02 5.68 -7.66
C ARG A 90 -2.71 6.26 -7.09
N THR A 91 -2.43 6.05 -5.81
CA THR A 91 -1.17 6.48 -5.20
C THR A 91 0.02 5.58 -5.55
N GLU A 92 -0.23 4.32 -5.94
CA GLU A 92 0.82 3.37 -6.34
C GLU A 92 1.46 3.74 -7.70
N VAL A 93 0.68 4.30 -8.62
CA VAL A 93 1.12 4.56 -10.00
C VAL A 93 2.05 5.79 -10.09
N VAL A 94 1.98 6.71 -9.13
CA VAL A 94 2.67 8.01 -9.18
C VAL A 94 4.19 7.95 -8.86
N PRO A 95 4.70 7.11 -7.93
CA PRO A 95 6.12 7.12 -7.59
C PRO A 95 7.03 6.37 -8.58
N ILE A 96 6.49 5.42 -9.35
CA ILE A 96 7.27 4.56 -10.28
C ILE A 96 7.91 5.41 -11.40
N PHE A 97 7.33 6.56 -11.77
CA PHE A 97 7.81 7.39 -12.87
C PHE A 97 8.65 8.62 -12.46
N ARG A 98 8.97 8.81 -11.18
CA ARG A 98 9.66 10.03 -10.71
C ARG A 98 10.97 9.82 -9.94
N THR A 99 11.41 8.58 -9.74
CA THR A 99 12.69 8.29 -9.05
C THR A 99 13.83 8.09 -10.06
N GLY A 100 13.97 9.07 -10.96
CA GLY A 100 15.09 9.19 -11.89
C GLY A 100 15.66 10.60 -11.76
N ARG A 101 16.46 10.81 -10.72
CA ARG A 101 17.45 11.88 -10.69
C ARG A 101 18.58 11.50 -9.74
#